data_AF-A0A1P8RT95-F1
#
_entry.id   AF-A0A1P8RT95-F1
#
_cell.length_a   1.000
_cell.length_b   1.000
_cell.length_c   1.000
_cell.angle_alpha   90.00
_cell.angle_beta   90.00
_cell.angle_gamma   90.00
#
_symmetry.space_group_name_H-M   'P 1'
#
loop_
_entity.id
_entity.type
_entity.pdbx_description
1 polymer ?
#
loop_
_entity_poly.entity_id
_entity_poly.type
_entity_poly.pdbx_seq_one_letter_code
_entity_poly.pdbx_strand_id
1 'polypeptide(L)'
;MLTKSVKSQLRGVIFRHLDGIATATSAFALHKKSVLDYILEKKAIDLKLLSDVFDANEGYLNVALRVLCAQGWLKQDLNNKDNTITYTTNEKSETAFQLVYLYEDAVNLLRYSDRFATEKMISTDAFIALERIFKKFENNFGLDISDETSIEYQIYKHIEGTIAGPIIVLLGVNGLFHKYFMEASFTAEEYHKDPESFKKILDFFSHLGWFKKKRDTYQFTDKGLFFAKRASAYGVTVSYLPTFLQLDELIFGNPLVLKTDSPNDTEKHVHREMNVWGSGGAHATYFKVIDKVIIDLFNRPIDLQPKGILDMGCGNGAFIEHIFNIIEQQTLRGKLLDDHPLFLVGADFNKAALKVTRANLIAADIWAKVIWGDIGRPDLLASDLKEDYNIDLKDLLNVRTFLDHNRIWEAPNNNYDFISTSTGAYASAGNRLNNNDVEASLLEHLTKWKPYVDKFGLLIIELHTIDPSLTAKNIGKTAATAYDATHGYSDQYILEVDVFRNIAEKAGLTPDDMHFAKFPDSELATVSINLLKGKN
;
A
#
# COMPACT_ATOMS: atom_id res chain seq x y z
N MET A 1 2.50 -21.10 21.85
CA MET A 1 2.12 -19.66 21.83
C MET A 1 3.38 -18.81 21.73
N LEU A 2 3.54 -18.08 20.63
CA LEU A 2 4.72 -17.25 20.37
C LEU A 2 4.84 -16.04 21.31
N THR A 3 6.05 -15.76 21.77
CA THR A 3 6.37 -14.55 22.56
C THR A 3 6.27 -13.28 21.71
N LYS A 4 6.20 -12.10 22.35
CA LYS A 4 6.19 -10.80 21.65
C LYS A 4 7.43 -10.60 20.79
N SER A 5 8.61 -11.00 21.29
CA SER A 5 9.88 -10.91 20.55
C SER A 5 9.86 -11.77 19.28
N VAL A 6 9.46 -13.04 19.38
CA VAL A 6 9.38 -13.93 18.21
C VAL A 6 8.36 -13.43 17.19
N LYS A 7 7.20 -12.92 17.64
CA LYS A 7 6.21 -12.28 16.74
C LYS A 7 6.78 -11.05 16.02
N SER A 8 7.69 -10.31 16.66
CA SER A 8 8.37 -9.17 16.03
C SER A 8 9.34 -9.63 14.94
N GLN A 9 10.16 -10.64 15.23
CA GLN A 9 11.09 -11.22 14.25
C GLN A 9 10.36 -11.79 13.03
N LEU A 10 9.28 -12.56 13.25
CA LEU A 10 8.47 -13.11 12.15
C LEU A 10 7.77 -12.02 11.34
N ARG A 11 7.36 -10.91 11.97
CA ARG A 11 6.85 -9.74 11.23
C ARG A 11 7.92 -9.12 10.35
N GLY A 12 9.16 -9.09 10.82
CA GLY A 12 10.28 -8.61 10.02
C GLY A 12 10.55 -9.46 8.78
N VAL A 13 10.24 -10.76 8.82
CA VAL A 13 10.26 -11.60 7.62
C VAL A 13 9.21 -11.15 6.61
N ILE A 14 7.98 -10.83 7.05
CA ILE A 14 6.94 -10.29 6.17
C ILE A 14 7.46 -9.02 5.48
N PHE A 15 7.97 -8.06 6.24
CA PHE A 15 8.48 -6.81 5.68
C PHE A 15 9.60 -7.02 4.65
N ARG A 16 10.58 -7.89 4.94
CA ARG A 16 11.64 -8.24 3.99
C ARG A 16 11.11 -8.93 2.74
N HIS A 17 10.02 -9.69 2.84
CA HIS A 17 9.38 -10.27 1.68
C HIS A 17 8.72 -9.23 0.78
N LEU A 18 8.02 -8.27 1.38
CA LEU A 18 7.41 -7.16 0.64
C LEU A 18 8.48 -6.31 -0.04
N ASP A 19 9.55 -5.99 0.69
CA ASP A 19 10.74 -5.31 0.16
C ASP A 19 11.33 -6.10 -1.02
N GLY A 20 11.35 -7.43 -0.93
CA GLY A 20 11.84 -8.32 -1.98
C GLY A 20 11.15 -8.18 -3.31
N ILE A 21 9.82 -8.16 -3.32
CA ILE A 21 9.03 -8.04 -4.56
C ILE A 21 9.35 -6.71 -5.26
N ALA A 22 9.41 -5.62 -4.50
CA ALA A 22 9.71 -4.28 -5.01
C ALA A 22 11.17 -4.12 -5.44
N THR A 23 12.12 -4.56 -4.61
CA THR A 23 13.56 -4.37 -4.81
C THR A 23 14.08 -5.28 -5.91
N ALA A 24 13.68 -6.56 -5.93
CA ALA A 24 14.18 -7.50 -6.92
C ALA A 24 13.82 -7.06 -8.35
N THR A 25 12.59 -6.61 -8.54
CA THR A 25 12.10 -6.16 -9.85
C THR A 25 12.76 -4.83 -10.26
N SER A 26 12.85 -3.86 -9.34
CA SER A 26 13.49 -2.57 -9.60
C SER A 26 15.00 -2.72 -9.90
N ALA A 27 15.73 -3.42 -9.04
CA ALA A 27 17.16 -3.61 -9.20
C ALA A 27 17.49 -4.41 -10.46
N PHE A 28 16.71 -5.45 -10.78
CA PHE A 28 16.93 -6.26 -11.97
C PHE A 28 16.68 -5.48 -13.27
N ALA A 29 15.66 -4.62 -13.32
CA ALA A 29 15.41 -3.74 -14.47
C ALA A 29 16.61 -2.79 -14.70
N LEU A 30 17.14 -2.18 -13.63
CA LEU A 30 18.33 -1.31 -13.71
C LEU A 30 19.59 -2.09 -14.12
N HIS A 31 19.77 -3.30 -13.61
CA HIS A 31 20.90 -4.18 -13.94
C HIS A 31 20.90 -4.58 -15.42
N LYS A 32 19.75 -4.98 -15.98
CA LYS A 32 19.62 -5.35 -17.40
C LYS A 32 20.04 -4.25 -18.37
N LYS A 33 19.95 -2.99 -17.95
CA LYS A 33 20.32 -1.81 -18.72
C LYS A 33 21.70 -1.26 -18.36
N SER A 34 22.46 -1.94 -17.50
CA SER A 34 23.77 -1.50 -17.00
C SER A 34 23.76 -0.15 -16.27
N VAL A 35 22.61 0.27 -15.74
CA VAL A 35 22.51 1.50 -14.93
C VAL A 35 23.34 1.38 -13.66
N LEU A 36 23.31 0.22 -13.01
CA LEU A 36 24.05 -0.05 -11.77
C LEU A 36 25.57 0.03 -11.98
N ASP A 37 26.08 -0.51 -13.08
CA ASP A 37 27.51 -0.48 -13.42
C ASP A 37 27.98 0.97 -13.65
N TYR A 38 27.16 1.76 -14.34
CA TYR A 38 27.46 3.17 -14.58
C TYR A 38 27.47 3.99 -13.29
N ILE A 39 26.55 3.72 -12.36
CA ILE A 39 26.55 4.35 -11.03
C ILE A 39 27.84 3.99 -10.26
N LEU A 40 28.31 2.74 -10.31
CA LEU A 40 29.57 2.32 -9.68
C LEU A 40 30.78 3.03 -10.29
N GLU A 41 30.81 3.19 -11.61
CA GLU A 41 31.88 3.90 -12.32
C GLU A 41 31.94 5.38 -11.89
N LYS A 42 30.78 6.05 -11.86
CA LYS A 42 30.70 7.49 -11.56
C LYS A 42 30.77 7.82 -10.07
N LYS A 43 30.40 6.88 -9.19
CA LYS A 43 30.30 6.99 -7.72
C LYS A 43 29.28 7.99 -7.19
N ALA A 44 29.10 9.13 -7.86
CA ALA A 44 28.06 10.10 -7.59
C ALA A 44 27.48 10.60 -8.92
N ILE A 45 26.16 10.66 -9.04
CA ILE A 45 25.50 11.06 -10.27
C ILE A 45 24.18 11.81 -10.02
N ASP A 46 23.97 12.85 -10.80
CA ASP A 46 22.70 13.57 -10.86
C ASP A 46 21.65 12.75 -11.63
N LEU A 47 20.42 12.73 -11.11
CA LEU A 47 19.32 11.95 -11.68
C LEU A 47 19.02 12.36 -13.12
N LYS A 48 19.07 13.66 -13.45
CA LYS A 48 18.75 14.14 -14.80
C LYS A 48 19.78 13.66 -15.80
N LEU A 49 21.07 13.75 -15.43
CA LEU A 49 22.15 13.21 -16.25
C LEU A 49 21.98 11.70 -16.46
N LEU A 50 21.63 10.96 -15.40
CA LEU A 50 21.42 9.53 -15.49
C LEU A 50 20.23 9.18 -16.40
N SER A 51 19.12 9.90 -16.29
CA SER A 51 17.96 9.69 -17.17
C SER A 51 18.31 9.97 -18.62
N ASP A 52 19.09 11.02 -18.91
CA ASP A 52 19.46 11.39 -20.27
C ASP A 52 20.43 10.37 -20.89
N VAL A 53 21.35 9.80 -20.10
CA VAL A 53 22.30 8.76 -20.58
C VAL A 53 21.58 7.47 -20.97
N PHE A 54 20.53 7.09 -20.22
CA PHE A 54 19.82 5.83 -20.42
C PHE A 54 18.47 5.96 -21.15
N ASP A 55 18.16 7.16 -21.64
CA ASP A 55 16.85 7.50 -22.25
C ASP A 55 15.68 7.02 -21.36
N ALA A 56 15.80 7.29 -20.06
CA ALA A 56 14.87 6.80 -19.05
C ALA A 56 13.82 7.85 -18.68
N ASN A 57 12.61 7.37 -18.37
CA ASN A 57 11.56 8.15 -17.74
C ASN A 57 12.02 8.56 -16.32
N GLU A 58 12.46 9.81 -16.18
CA GLU A 58 13.13 10.35 -14.99
C GLU A 58 12.35 10.08 -13.69
N GLY A 59 11.02 10.18 -13.73
CA GLY A 59 10.15 9.95 -12.57
C GLY A 59 10.21 8.51 -12.07
N TYR A 60 10.09 7.53 -12.96
CA TYR A 60 10.14 6.12 -12.57
C TYR A 60 11.57 5.65 -12.27
N LEU A 61 12.59 6.24 -12.92
CA LEU A 61 13.98 6.03 -12.54
C LEU A 61 14.26 6.51 -11.10
N ASN A 62 13.72 7.68 -10.71
CA ASN A 62 13.79 8.21 -9.34
C ASN A 62 13.21 7.21 -8.31
N VAL A 63 12.04 6.63 -8.61
CA VAL A 63 11.40 5.61 -7.76
C VAL A 63 12.29 4.38 -7.61
N ALA A 64 12.85 3.87 -8.71
CA ALA A 64 13.74 2.71 -8.69
C ALA A 64 14.99 2.95 -7.83
N LEU A 65 15.61 4.12 -7.96
CA LEU A 65 16.80 4.48 -7.19
C LEU A 65 16.47 4.74 -5.71
N ARG A 66 15.30 5.34 -5.41
CA ARG A 66 14.80 5.47 -4.03
C ARG A 66 14.62 4.11 -3.37
N VAL A 67 14.12 3.11 -4.09
CA VAL A 67 14.02 1.72 -3.57
C VAL A 67 15.41 1.19 -3.17
N LEU A 68 16.45 1.42 -3.99
CA LEU A 68 17.81 1.01 -3.62
C LEU A 68 18.35 1.78 -2.42
N CYS A 69 18.02 3.07 -2.29
CA CYS A 69 18.35 3.87 -1.10
C CYS A 69 17.66 3.35 0.16
N ALA A 70 16.36 3.02 0.07
CA ALA A 70 15.58 2.45 1.16
C ALA A 70 16.13 1.09 1.63
N GLN A 71 16.80 0.35 0.74
CA GLN A 71 17.51 -0.89 1.05
C GLN A 71 18.97 -0.68 1.50
N GLY A 72 19.43 0.57 1.57
CA GLY A 72 20.76 0.95 2.04
C GLY A 72 21.88 0.74 1.02
N TRP A 73 21.56 0.52 -0.25
CA TRP A 73 22.55 0.25 -1.31
C TRP A 73 23.05 1.51 -1.99
N LEU A 74 22.33 2.62 -1.84
CA LEU A 74 22.70 3.94 -2.34
C LEU A 74 22.34 5.00 -1.30
N LYS A 75 22.94 6.19 -1.41
CA LYS A 75 22.53 7.39 -0.68
C LYS A 75 21.86 8.37 -1.65
N GLN A 76 20.70 8.90 -1.25
CA GLN A 76 20.02 9.98 -1.94
C GLN A 76 20.35 11.31 -1.24
N ASP A 77 20.72 12.31 -2.04
CA ASP A 77 20.85 13.70 -1.61
C ASP A 77 19.89 14.56 -2.46
N LEU A 78 18.86 15.09 -1.82
CA LEU A 78 17.78 15.87 -2.44
C LEU A 78 17.90 17.34 -2.04
N ASN A 79 17.89 18.23 -3.02
CA ASN A 79 17.79 19.67 -2.81
C ASN A 79 16.45 20.17 -3.38
N ASN A 80 15.45 20.30 -2.51
CA ASN A 80 14.12 20.78 -2.90
C ASN A 80 14.11 22.24 -3.34
N LYS A 81 15.10 23.06 -2.95
CA LYS A 81 15.17 24.46 -3.39
C LYS A 81 15.51 24.56 -4.88
N ASP A 82 16.51 23.80 -5.30
CA ASP A 82 17.02 23.82 -6.68
C ASP A 82 16.42 22.69 -7.54
N ASN A 83 15.55 21.85 -6.94
CA ASN A 83 14.89 20.70 -7.56
C ASN A 83 15.87 19.69 -8.19
N THR A 84 17.00 19.43 -7.51
CA THR A 84 18.04 18.50 -7.97
C THR A 84 18.15 17.26 -7.07
N ILE A 85 18.47 16.11 -7.67
CA ILE A 85 18.66 14.84 -6.95
C ILE A 85 19.99 14.23 -7.36
N THR A 86 20.82 13.90 -6.38
CA THR A 86 22.08 13.18 -6.59
C THR A 86 22.05 11.84 -5.86
N TYR A 87 22.49 10.78 -6.54
CA TYR A 87 22.67 9.46 -5.95
C TYR A 87 24.16 9.14 -5.83
N THR A 88 24.56 8.66 -4.66
CA THR A 88 25.95 8.34 -4.34
C THR A 88 26.09 6.89 -3.87
N THR A 89 27.13 6.20 -4.35
CA THR A 89 27.52 4.86 -3.89
C THR A 89 28.05 4.91 -2.46
N ASN A 90 27.88 3.81 -1.73
CA ASN A 90 28.37 3.62 -0.36
C ASN A 90 29.10 2.27 -0.25
N GLU A 91 29.48 1.89 0.97
CA GLU A 91 30.21 0.65 1.26
C GLU A 91 29.46 -0.65 0.91
N LYS A 92 28.15 -0.57 0.65
CA LYS A 92 27.30 -1.72 0.30
C LYS A 92 26.99 -1.80 -1.20
N SER A 93 27.18 -0.72 -1.96
CA SER A 93 26.74 -0.63 -3.36
C SER A 93 27.35 -1.71 -4.24
N GLU A 94 28.66 -1.89 -4.20
CA GLU A 94 29.37 -2.83 -5.07
C GLU A 94 28.91 -4.27 -4.83
N THR A 95 28.91 -4.72 -3.57
CA THR A 95 28.44 -6.06 -3.19
C THR A 95 26.98 -6.28 -3.59
N ALA A 96 26.10 -5.33 -3.30
CA ALA A 96 24.68 -5.46 -3.66
C ALA A 96 24.50 -5.59 -5.17
N PHE A 97 25.14 -4.73 -5.97
CA PHE A 97 24.96 -4.69 -7.41
C PHE A 97 25.54 -5.93 -8.10
N GLN A 98 26.68 -6.45 -7.60
CA GLN A 98 27.26 -7.71 -8.07
C GLN A 98 26.35 -8.92 -7.83
N LEU A 99 25.41 -8.85 -6.87
CA LEU A 99 24.48 -9.94 -6.55
C LEU A 99 23.11 -9.80 -7.22
N VAL A 100 22.82 -8.67 -7.89
CA VAL A 100 21.48 -8.42 -8.49
C VAL A 100 21.11 -9.44 -9.57
N TYR A 101 22.08 -10.04 -10.27
CA TYR A 101 21.80 -11.10 -11.26
C TYR A 101 21.06 -12.30 -10.65
N LEU A 102 21.21 -12.55 -9.34
CA LEU A 102 20.51 -13.63 -8.63
C LEU A 102 18.98 -13.44 -8.59
N TYR A 103 18.49 -12.22 -8.84
CA TYR A 103 17.05 -11.96 -8.94
C TYR A 103 16.42 -12.46 -10.23
N GLU A 104 17.20 -12.77 -11.27
CA GLU A 104 16.67 -13.10 -12.61
C GLU A 104 15.61 -14.21 -12.55
N ASP A 105 15.92 -15.35 -11.93
CA ASP A 105 14.99 -16.48 -11.85
C ASP A 105 13.71 -16.10 -11.09
N ALA A 106 13.86 -15.38 -9.97
CA ALA A 106 12.74 -14.99 -9.12
C ALA A 106 11.84 -13.96 -9.81
N VAL A 107 12.41 -12.98 -10.53
CA VAL A 107 11.65 -11.99 -11.31
C VAL A 107 10.96 -12.67 -12.50
N ASN A 108 11.63 -13.60 -13.18
CA ASN A 108 11.02 -14.34 -14.29
C ASN A 108 9.86 -15.23 -13.80
N LEU A 109 9.94 -15.78 -12.59
CA LEU A 109 8.86 -16.52 -11.97
C LEU A 109 7.59 -15.67 -11.79
N LEU A 110 7.72 -14.37 -11.52
CA LEU A 110 6.56 -13.49 -11.33
C LEU A 110 5.64 -13.43 -12.55
N ARG A 111 6.15 -13.67 -13.77
CA ARG A 111 5.32 -13.77 -14.99
C ARG A 111 4.33 -14.94 -14.96
N TYR A 112 4.67 -15.98 -14.20
CA TYR A 112 3.76 -17.09 -13.89
C TYR A 112 2.87 -16.73 -12.71
N SER A 113 3.44 -16.14 -11.66
CA SER A 113 2.71 -15.81 -10.43
C SER A 113 1.63 -14.76 -10.59
N ASP A 114 1.78 -13.83 -11.54
CA ASP A 114 0.76 -12.83 -11.86
C ASP A 114 -0.58 -13.47 -12.26
N ARG A 115 -0.53 -14.60 -12.98
CA ARG A 115 -1.71 -15.38 -13.37
C ARG A 115 -2.47 -15.97 -12.19
N PHE A 116 -1.84 -16.13 -11.03
CA PHE A 116 -2.52 -16.68 -9.84
C PHE A 116 -3.65 -15.77 -9.37
N ALA A 117 -3.54 -14.46 -9.62
CA ALA A 117 -4.55 -13.48 -9.27
C ALA A 117 -5.88 -13.74 -9.99
N THR A 118 -5.83 -14.15 -11.27
CA THR A 118 -6.99 -14.35 -12.13
C THR A 118 -7.41 -15.82 -12.20
N GLU A 119 -6.47 -16.75 -12.36
CA GLU A 119 -6.74 -18.18 -12.49
C GLU A 119 -7.09 -18.84 -11.16
N LYS A 120 -6.72 -18.21 -10.02
CA LYS A 120 -6.89 -18.76 -8.66
C LYS A 120 -6.32 -20.16 -8.50
N MET A 121 -5.32 -20.53 -9.30
CA MET A 121 -4.61 -21.80 -9.25
C MET A 121 -3.17 -21.64 -9.75
N ILE A 122 -2.34 -22.65 -9.54
CA ILE A 122 -0.99 -22.73 -10.11
C ILE A 122 -1.06 -23.65 -11.33
N SER A 123 -0.69 -23.14 -12.49
CA SER A 123 -0.65 -23.90 -13.74
C SER A 123 0.55 -24.87 -13.78
N THR A 124 0.49 -25.89 -14.64
CA THR A 124 1.56 -26.91 -14.74
C THR A 124 2.92 -26.32 -15.11
N ASP A 125 2.96 -25.35 -16.03
CA ASP A 125 4.17 -24.61 -16.40
C ASP A 125 4.73 -23.79 -15.22
N ALA A 126 3.85 -23.15 -14.43
CA ALA A 126 4.25 -22.44 -13.22
C ALA A 126 4.84 -23.38 -12.17
N PHE A 127 4.30 -24.58 -12.00
CA PHE A 127 4.88 -25.60 -11.11
C PHE A 127 6.28 -26.04 -11.53
N ILE A 128 6.54 -26.18 -12.83
CA ILE A 128 7.87 -26.53 -13.34
C ILE A 128 8.87 -25.40 -13.04
N ALA A 129 8.47 -24.15 -13.23
CA ALA A 129 9.29 -22.99 -12.88
C ALA A 129 9.59 -22.93 -11.38
N LEU A 130 8.57 -23.12 -10.54
CA LEU A 130 8.70 -23.18 -9.08
C LEU A 130 9.64 -24.28 -8.62
N GLU A 131 9.52 -25.50 -9.16
CA GLU A 131 10.37 -26.62 -8.76
C GLU A 131 11.87 -26.35 -9.03
N ARG A 132 12.18 -25.72 -10.17
CA ARG A 132 13.57 -25.33 -10.50
C ARG A 132 14.12 -24.34 -9.48
N ILE A 133 13.31 -23.37 -9.10
CA ILE A 133 13.69 -22.31 -8.16
C ILE A 133 13.78 -22.85 -6.73
N PHE A 134 12.89 -23.74 -6.31
CA PHE A 134 12.97 -24.38 -4.98
C PHE A 134 14.30 -25.11 -4.79
N LYS A 135 14.79 -25.83 -5.81
CA LYS A 135 16.10 -26.50 -5.75
C LYS A 135 17.28 -25.53 -5.60
N LYS A 136 17.20 -24.34 -6.21
CA LYS A 136 18.20 -23.27 -6.01
C LYS A 136 18.10 -22.69 -4.60
N PHE A 137 16.87 -22.50 -4.12
CA PHE A 137 16.58 -21.98 -2.79
C PHE A 137 17.07 -22.90 -1.67
N GLU A 138 16.93 -24.23 -1.81
CA GLU A 138 17.44 -25.22 -0.85
C GLU A 138 18.95 -25.15 -0.65
N ASN A 139 19.69 -24.67 -1.66
CA ASN A 139 21.13 -24.43 -1.59
C ASN A 139 21.46 -22.94 -1.33
N ASN A 140 20.51 -22.16 -0.83
CA ASN A 140 20.63 -20.73 -0.54
C ASN A 140 21.08 -19.86 -1.72
N PHE A 141 20.85 -20.29 -2.98
CA PHE A 141 21.41 -19.65 -4.16
C PHE A 141 22.95 -19.53 -4.16
N GLY A 142 23.63 -20.37 -3.36
CA GLY A 142 25.09 -20.31 -3.17
C GLY A 142 25.55 -19.17 -2.27
N LEU A 143 24.63 -18.49 -1.57
CA LEU A 143 24.92 -17.38 -0.66
C LEU A 143 25.27 -17.88 0.75
N ASP A 144 26.18 -17.17 1.42
CA ASP A 144 26.36 -17.28 2.87
C ASP A 144 25.31 -16.42 3.58
N ILE A 145 24.36 -17.10 4.23
CA ILE A 145 23.23 -16.48 4.94
C ILE A 145 23.39 -16.55 6.46
N SER A 146 24.59 -16.82 6.95
CA SER A 146 24.87 -16.96 8.39
C SER A 146 24.75 -15.64 9.16
N ASP A 147 25.02 -14.50 8.50
CA ASP A 147 24.87 -13.15 9.05
C ASP A 147 23.57 -12.50 8.55
N GLU A 148 22.59 -12.32 9.43
CA GLU A 148 21.30 -11.69 9.08
C GLU A 148 21.41 -10.19 8.73
N THR A 149 22.58 -9.58 8.94
CA THR A 149 22.86 -8.18 8.62
C THR A 149 23.57 -7.99 7.28
N SER A 150 23.99 -9.09 6.63
CA SER A 150 24.71 -9.06 5.36
C SER A 150 23.80 -8.74 4.16
N ILE A 151 24.44 -8.35 3.05
CA ILE A 151 23.75 -8.13 1.77
C ILE A 151 23.26 -9.44 1.18
N GLU A 152 24.00 -10.51 1.36
CA GLU A 152 23.66 -11.87 0.95
C GLU A 152 22.37 -12.33 1.61
N TYR A 153 22.22 -12.14 2.93
CA TYR A 153 20.98 -12.46 3.63
C TYR A 153 19.82 -11.57 3.16
N GLN A 154 20.06 -10.28 2.94
CA GLN A 154 19.05 -9.36 2.41
C GLN A 154 18.55 -9.83 1.03
N ILE A 155 19.45 -10.13 0.10
CA ILE A 155 19.15 -10.65 -1.25
C ILE A 155 18.40 -11.98 -1.15
N TYR A 156 18.84 -12.89 -0.27
CA TYR A 156 18.18 -14.17 -0.04
C TYR A 156 16.73 -13.99 0.45
N LYS A 157 16.48 -13.09 1.42
CA LYS A 157 15.12 -12.79 1.89
C LYS A 157 14.27 -12.10 0.83
N HIS A 158 14.87 -11.30 -0.05
CA HIS A 158 14.17 -10.71 -1.18
C HIS A 158 13.69 -11.79 -2.16
N ILE A 159 14.57 -12.74 -2.51
CA ILE A 159 14.23 -13.90 -3.34
C ILE A 159 13.13 -14.75 -2.67
N GLU A 160 13.26 -15.04 -1.37
CA GLU A 160 12.22 -15.77 -0.61
C GLU A 160 10.86 -15.08 -0.72
N GLY A 161 10.81 -13.74 -0.61
CA GLY A 161 9.59 -12.96 -0.72
C GLY A 161 8.95 -13.00 -2.10
N THR A 162 9.77 -12.85 -3.14
CA THR A 162 9.33 -12.94 -4.54
C THR A 162 8.71 -14.30 -4.88
N ILE A 163 9.22 -15.38 -4.27
CA ILE A 163 8.69 -16.73 -4.45
C ILE A 163 7.45 -16.95 -3.58
N ALA A 164 7.56 -16.69 -2.27
CA ALA A 164 6.55 -17.08 -1.30
C ALA A 164 5.34 -16.14 -1.32
N GLY A 165 5.53 -14.84 -1.52
CA GLY A 165 4.48 -13.81 -1.44
C GLY A 165 3.25 -14.13 -2.32
N PRO A 166 3.42 -14.35 -3.64
CA PRO A 166 2.30 -14.67 -4.51
C PRO A 166 1.59 -15.98 -4.14
N ILE A 167 2.35 -16.99 -3.68
CA ILE A 167 1.77 -18.26 -3.23
C ILE A 167 0.97 -18.05 -1.94
N ILE A 168 1.49 -17.31 -0.96
CA ILE A 168 0.80 -16.98 0.29
C ILE A 168 -0.55 -16.30 0.01
N VAL A 169 -0.57 -15.34 -0.92
CA VAL A 169 -1.80 -14.65 -1.31
C VAL A 169 -2.78 -15.61 -1.97
N LEU A 170 -2.33 -16.42 -2.92
CA LEU A 170 -3.17 -17.43 -3.57
C LEU A 170 -3.83 -18.37 -2.54
N LEU A 171 -3.05 -18.92 -1.62
CA LEU A 171 -3.55 -19.83 -0.59
C LEU A 171 -4.51 -19.12 0.39
N GLY A 172 -4.25 -17.86 0.69
CA GLY A 172 -5.11 -17.03 1.55
C GLY A 172 -6.46 -16.73 0.90
N VAL A 173 -6.46 -16.30 -0.36
CA VAL A 173 -7.68 -16.00 -1.12
C VAL A 173 -8.52 -17.28 -1.33
N ASN A 174 -7.88 -18.43 -1.55
CA ASN A 174 -8.56 -19.71 -1.70
C ASN A 174 -8.95 -20.39 -0.38
N GLY A 175 -8.77 -19.71 0.77
CA GLY A 175 -9.24 -20.21 2.05
C GLY A 175 -8.47 -21.39 2.64
N LEU A 176 -7.22 -21.67 2.19
CA LEU A 176 -6.37 -22.70 2.85
C LEU A 176 -6.21 -22.40 4.34
N PHE A 177 -6.14 -21.13 4.69
CA PHE A 177 -5.97 -20.69 6.07
C PHE A 177 -7.29 -20.63 6.85
N HIS A 178 -8.32 -21.35 6.40
CA HIS A 178 -9.54 -21.58 7.17
C HIS A 178 -9.25 -22.41 8.43
N LYS A 179 -10.04 -22.19 9.50
CA LYS A 179 -9.81 -22.74 10.84
C LYS A 179 -9.58 -24.25 10.86
N TYR A 180 -10.27 -24.99 9.99
CA TYR A 180 -10.17 -26.45 9.86
C TYR A 180 -8.72 -26.91 9.60
N PHE A 181 -8.08 -26.38 8.55
CA PHE A 181 -6.72 -26.77 8.18
C PHE A 181 -5.65 -26.23 9.15
N MET A 182 -5.97 -25.18 9.91
CA MET A 182 -5.06 -24.62 10.90
C MET A 182 -4.95 -25.46 12.18
N GLU A 183 -5.96 -26.27 12.51
CA GLU A 183 -6.04 -27.02 13.78
C GLU A 183 -5.72 -28.51 13.62
N ALA A 184 -5.96 -29.08 12.43
CA ALA A 184 -5.72 -30.49 12.14
C ALA A 184 -4.53 -30.72 11.18
N SER A 185 -3.96 -31.93 11.22
CA SER A 185 -3.09 -32.38 10.14
C SER A 185 -3.93 -32.65 8.89
N PHE A 186 -3.39 -32.36 7.71
CA PHE A 186 -4.05 -32.58 6.42
C PHE A 186 -3.10 -33.17 5.38
N THR A 187 -3.63 -33.87 4.38
CA THR A 187 -2.90 -34.30 3.17
C THR A 187 -3.15 -33.34 2.00
N ALA A 188 -2.35 -33.46 0.94
CA ALA A 188 -2.52 -32.60 -0.24
C ALA A 188 -3.87 -32.83 -0.96
N GLU A 189 -4.35 -34.07 -0.95
CA GLU A 189 -5.61 -34.52 -1.54
C GLU A 189 -6.84 -33.89 -0.88
N GLU A 190 -6.75 -33.57 0.41
CA GLU A 190 -7.84 -32.93 1.16
C GLU A 190 -8.09 -31.48 0.71
N TYR A 191 -7.10 -30.84 0.07
CA TYR A 191 -7.16 -29.43 -0.29
C TYR A 191 -7.16 -29.16 -1.79
N HIS A 192 -6.38 -29.91 -2.58
CA HIS A 192 -6.10 -29.57 -3.97
C HIS A 192 -6.47 -30.70 -4.94
N LYS A 193 -7.04 -30.33 -6.09
CA LYS A 193 -7.44 -31.27 -7.15
C LYS A 193 -6.25 -31.95 -7.84
N ASP A 194 -5.07 -31.32 -7.78
CA ASP A 194 -3.79 -31.88 -8.19
C ASP A 194 -2.87 -31.99 -6.96
N PRO A 195 -2.95 -33.10 -6.20
CA PRO A 195 -2.25 -33.26 -4.93
C PRO A 195 -0.72 -33.39 -5.12
N GLU A 196 -0.26 -34.00 -6.21
CA GLU A 196 1.17 -34.21 -6.47
C GLU A 196 1.90 -32.87 -6.69
N SER A 197 1.31 -31.98 -7.49
CA SER A 197 1.89 -30.64 -7.68
C SER A 197 1.80 -29.81 -6.40
N PHE A 198 0.67 -29.89 -5.68
CA PHE A 198 0.48 -29.15 -4.43
C PHE A 198 1.44 -29.60 -3.32
N LYS A 199 1.80 -30.88 -3.27
CA LYS A 199 2.79 -31.45 -2.35
C LYS A 199 4.13 -30.69 -2.41
N LYS A 200 4.55 -30.27 -3.60
CA LYS A 200 5.79 -29.50 -3.80
C LYS A 200 5.73 -28.13 -3.11
N ILE A 201 4.56 -27.48 -3.11
CA ILE A 201 4.34 -26.22 -2.39
C ILE A 201 4.42 -26.49 -0.89
N LEU A 202 3.69 -27.50 -0.40
CA LEU A 202 3.71 -27.83 1.02
C LEU A 202 5.10 -28.23 1.52
N ASP A 203 5.90 -28.90 0.69
CA ASP A 203 7.30 -29.23 0.97
C ASP A 203 8.18 -27.99 1.05
N PHE A 204 8.04 -27.06 0.11
CA PHE A 204 8.73 -25.77 0.18
C PHE A 204 8.36 -24.98 1.45
N PHE A 205 7.07 -24.89 1.78
CA PHE A 205 6.63 -24.23 3.01
C PHE A 205 7.05 -25.00 4.28
N SER A 206 7.20 -26.32 4.20
CA SER A 206 7.80 -27.12 5.28
C SER A 206 9.28 -26.76 5.48
N HIS A 207 10.03 -26.57 4.39
CA HIS A 207 11.41 -26.10 4.43
C HIS A 207 11.51 -24.69 5.05
N LEU A 208 10.56 -23.79 4.74
CA LEU A 208 10.43 -22.49 5.40
C LEU A 208 9.94 -22.58 6.87
N GLY A 209 9.62 -23.76 7.36
CA GLY A 209 9.18 -24.03 8.72
C GLY A 209 7.72 -23.67 9.01
N TRP A 210 6.88 -23.50 7.99
CA TRP A 210 5.44 -23.27 8.17
C TRP A 210 4.71 -24.55 8.55
N PHE A 211 5.16 -25.68 8.00
CA PHE A 211 4.57 -26.99 8.25
C PHE A 211 5.59 -27.95 8.85
N LYS A 212 5.10 -28.83 9.73
CA LYS A 212 5.77 -30.05 10.12
C LYS A 212 5.21 -31.18 9.26
N LYS A 213 6.04 -31.77 8.41
CA LYS A 213 5.68 -32.94 7.60
C LYS A 213 5.89 -34.22 8.39
N LYS A 214 4.89 -35.12 8.40
CA LYS A 214 5.00 -36.48 8.92
C LYS A 214 4.35 -37.44 7.92
N ARG A 215 5.17 -38.27 7.26
CA ARG A 215 4.74 -39.08 6.10
C ARG A 215 4.13 -38.14 5.03
N ASP A 216 2.88 -38.35 4.65
CA ASP A 216 2.16 -37.53 3.67
C ASP A 216 1.21 -36.49 4.31
N THR A 217 1.31 -36.30 5.63
CA THR A 217 0.50 -35.30 6.35
C THR A 217 1.32 -34.06 6.72
N TYR A 218 0.69 -32.89 6.68
CA TYR A 218 1.25 -31.60 7.03
C TYR A 218 0.47 -31.01 8.20
N GLN A 219 1.19 -30.42 9.16
CA GLN A 219 0.59 -29.73 10.30
C GLN A 219 1.24 -28.35 10.43
N PHE A 220 0.44 -27.29 10.60
CA PHE A 220 0.99 -25.97 10.85
C PHE A 220 1.87 -25.93 12.11
N THR A 221 3.00 -25.24 12.02
CA THR A 221 3.78 -24.84 13.18
C THR A 221 3.23 -23.53 13.76
N ASP A 222 3.66 -23.16 14.98
CA ASP A 222 3.37 -21.83 15.54
C ASP A 222 3.83 -20.69 14.61
N LYS A 223 4.96 -20.89 13.89
CA LYS A 223 5.48 -19.98 12.87
C LYS A 223 4.56 -19.92 11.65
N GLY A 224 4.14 -21.06 11.11
CA GLY A 224 3.22 -21.13 9.97
C GLY A 224 1.87 -20.47 10.28
N LEU A 225 1.29 -20.74 11.46
CA LEU A 225 0.05 -20.10 11.92
C LEU A 225 0.19 -18.58 12.03
N PHE A 226 1.37 -18.08 12.43
CA PHE A 226 1.61 -16.65 12.51
C PHE A 226 1.48 -15.96 11.16
N PHE A 227 2.07 -16.55 10.11
CA PHE A 227 2.03 -16.01 8.76
C PHE A 227 0.68 -16.25 8.07
N ALA A 228 0.07 -17.42 8.23
CA ALA A 228 -1.27 -17.73 7.69
C ALA A 228 -2.31 -16.68 8.13
N LYS A 229 -2.29 -16.30 9.42
CA LYS A 229 -3.16 -15.24 9.99
C LYS A 229 -2.83 -13.83 9.49
N ARG A 230 -1.76 -13.66 8.72
CA ARG A 230 -1.27 -12.38 8.18
C ARG A 230 -1.05 -12.43 6.67
N ALA A 231 -1.61 -13.43 5.98
CA ALA A 231 -1.44 -13.57 4.54
C ALA A 231 -1.91 -12.32 3.78
N SER A 232 -2.95 -11.64 4.26
CA SER A 232 -3.46 -10.38 3.69
C SER A 232 -2.44 -9.24 3.68
N ALA A 233 -1.43 -9.26 4.57
CA ALA A 233 -0.36 -8.26 4.57
C ALA A 233 0.47 -8.26 3.27
N TYR A 234 0.45 -9.36 2.52
CA TYR A 234 1.10 -9.48 1.21
C TYR A 234 0.20 -8.98 0.06
N GLY A 235 -1.12 -8.90 0.28
CA GLY A 235 -2.09 -8.69 -0.79
C GLY A 235 -1.90 -7.37 -1.54
N VAL A 236 -1.59 -6.28 -0.85
CA VAL A 236 -1.34 -4.98 -1.49
C VAL A 236 -0.12 -5.08 -2.41
N THR A 237 1.06 -5.46 -1.91
CA THR A 237 2.28 -5.54 -2.73
C THR A 237 2.15 -6.52 -3.90
N VAL A 238 1.59 -7.70 -3.66
CA VAL A 238 1.39 -8.72 -4.71
C VAL A 238 0.36 -8.27 -5.75
N SER A 239 -0.64 -7.46 -5.38
CA SER A 239 -1.61 -6.96 -6.36
C SER A 239 -0.98 -6.07 -7.44
N TYR A 240 0.19 -5.48 -7.19
CA TYR A 240 0.95 -4.64 -8.15
C TYR A 240 1.94 -5.44 -9.00
N LEU A 241 1.90 -6.78 -9.01
CA LEU A 241 2.73 -7.58 -9.93
C LEU A 241 2.61 -7.13 -11.41
N PRO A 242 1.44 -6.74 -11.95
CA PRO A 242 1.37 -6.19 -13.31
C PRO A 242 2.25 -4.95 -13.51
N THR A 243 2.34 -4.08 -12.49
CA THR A 243 3.25 -2.92 -12.49
C THR A 243 4.71 -3.35 -12.46
N PHE A 244 5.07 -4.22 -11.51
CA PHE A 244 6.46 -4.67 -11.35
C PHE A 244 7.00 -5.45 -12.56
N LEU A 245 6.13 -6.15 -13.30
CA LEU A 245 6.50 -6.87 -14.51
C LEU A 245 6.75 -5.96 -15.73
N GLN A 246 6.34 -4.69 -15.65
CA GLN A 246 6.47 -3.69 -16.70
C GLN A 246 7.54 -2.64 -16.40
N LEU A 247 8.39 -2.82 -15.38
CA LEU A 247 9.40 -1.81 -15.03
C LEU A 247 10.40 -1.51 -16.16
N ASP A 248 10.69 -2.47 -17.05
CA ASP A 248 11.50 -2.20 -18.24
C ASP A 248 10.85 -1.15 -19.15
N GLU A 249 9.53 -1.24 -19.38
CA GLU A 249 8.76 -0.29 -20.19
C GLU A 249 8.50 1.01 -19.45
N LEU A 250 8.15 0.95 -18.15
CA LEU A 250 7.92 2.13 -17.35
C LEU A 250 9.21 2.96 -17.24
N ILE A 251 10.35 2.35 -16.92
CA ILE A 251 11.59 3.11 -16.71
C ILE A 251 12.24 3.51 -18.05
N PHE A 252 12.24 2.64 -19.08
CA PHE A 252 13.06 2.84 -20.29
C PHE A 252 12.28 2.80 -21.61
N GLY A 253 10.95 2.76 -21.56
CA GLY A 253 10.09 2.60 -22.72
C GLY A 253 8.86 3.49 -22.62
N ASN A 254 7.68 2.92 -22.90
CA ASN A 254 6.42 3.66 -22.83
C ASN A 254 5.91 3.81 -21.39
N PRO A 255 5.94 5.01 -20.78
CA PRO A 255 5.46 5.21 -19.41
C PRO A 255 3.93 5.06 -19.30
N LEU A 256 3.20 5.04 -20.41
CA LEU A 256 1.74 4.90 -20.46
C LEU A 256 1.28 3.46 -20.70
N VAL A 257 2.18 2.47 -20.71
CA VAL A 257 1.86 1.07 -21.04
C VAL A 257 0.75 0.46 -20.16
N LEU A 258 0.62 0.93 -18.91
CA LEU A 258 -0.39 0.49 -17.96
C LEU A 258 -1.59 1.44 -17.81
N LYS A 259 -1.64 2.52 -18.59
CA LYS A 259 -2.77 3.45 -18.55
C LYS A 259 -4.03 2.81 -19.13
N THR A 260 -5.17 3.10 -18.52
CA THR A 260 -6.50 2.76 -19.04
C THR A 260 -7.09 3.94 -19.81
N ASP A 261 -7.90 3.66 -20.83
CA ASP A 261 -8.49 4.69 -21.68
C ASP A 261 -9.70 5.35 -21.03
N SER A 262 -10.44 4.58 -20.22
CA SER A 262 -11.64 5.01 -19.51
C SER A 262 -11.61 4.62 -18.02
N PRO A 263 -12.24 5.41 -17.12
CA PRO A 263 -12.45 5.03 -15.72
C PRO A 263 -13.30 3.76 -15.53
N ASN A 264 -14.03 3.32 -16.56
CA ASN A 264 -14.82 2.08 -16.53
C ASN A 264 -14.01 0.84 -16.94
N ASP A 265 -12.80 1.02 -17.48
CA ASP A 265 -11.97 -0.10 -17.88
C ASP A 265 -11.31 -0.75 -16.66
N THR A 266 -11.10 -2.06 -16.73
CA THR A 266 -10.32 -2.76 -15.71
C THR A 266 -8.91 -2.21 -15.67
N GLU A 267 -8.46 -1.85 -14.47
CA GLU A 267 -7.11 -1.33 -14.24
C GLU A 267 -6.05 -2.36 -14.64
N LYS A 268 -5.08 -1.93 -15.45
CA LYS A 268 -4.00 -2.80 -15.93
C LYS A 268 -2.84 -2.90 -14.95
N HIS A 269 -2.65 -1.87 -14.13
CA HIS A 269 -1.48 -1.73 -13.24
C HIS A 269 -1.62 -2.55 -11.94
N VAL A 270 -2.83 -2.96 -11.57
CA VAL A 270 -3.12 -3.61 -10.28
C VAL A 270 -4.26 -4.62 -10.38
N HIS A 271 -4.12 -5.76 -9.70
CA HIS A 271 -5.23 -6.70 -9.47
C HIS A 271 -6.15 -6.17 -8.37
N ARG A 272 -7.12 -5.33 -8.74
CA ARG A 272 -7.96 -4.57 -7.79
C ARG A 272 -8.66 -5.44 -6.74
N GLU A 273 -9.23 -6.58 -7.10
CA GLU A 273 -9.88 -7.48 -6.13
C GLU A 273 -8.91 -7.98 -5.04
N MET A 274 -7.69 -8.36 -5.46
CA MET A 274 -6.64 -8.78 -4.54
C MET A 274 -6.14 -7.62 -3.67
N ASN A 275 -6.03 -6.43 -4.25
CA ASN A 275 -5.65 -5.22 -3.53
C ASN A 275 -6.64 -4.91 -2.40
N VAL A 276 -7.95 -4.97 -2.69
CA VAL A 276 -9.04 -4.80 -1.71
C VAL A 276 -9.01 -5.88 -0.63
N TRP A 277 -8.77 -7.15 -1.00
CA TRP A 277 -8.60 -8.23 -0.02
C TRP A 277 -7.39 -8.00 0.90
N GLY A 278 -6.28 -7.52 0.35
CA GLY A 278 -5.07 -7.20 1.10
C GLY A 278 -5.24 -6.05 2.09
N SER A 279 -5.89 -4.96 1.66
CA SER A 279 -6.10 -3.77 2.49
C SER A 279 -7.09 -4.02 3.64
N GLY A 280 -8.14 -4.82 3.42
CA GLY A 280 -9.13 -5.16 4.44
C GLY A 280 -8.55 -5.83 5.70
N GLY A 281 -7.42 -6.54 5.57
CA GLY A 281 -6.73 -7.17 6.71
C GLY A 281 -6.11 -6.21 7.73
N ALA A 282 -5.85 -4.96 7.34
CA ALA A 282 -5.20 -3.95 8.19
C ALA A 282 -6.21 -3.10 8.99
N HIS A 283 -7.46 -3.02 8.53
CA HIS A 283 -8.45 -2.03 9.00
C HIS A 283 -8.84 -2.17 10.47
N ALA A 284 -8.90 -3.39 11.02
CA ALA A 284 -9.36 -3.62 12.40
C ALA A 284 -8.54 -2.90 13.49
N THR A 285 -7.27 -2.58 13.23
CA THR A 285 -6.44 -1.83 14.20
C THR A 285 -6.73 -0.34 14.11
N TYR A 286 -6.91 0.20 12.90
CA TYR A 286 -7.19 1.61 12.67
C TYR A 286 -8.60 1.99 13.13
N PHE A 287 -9.57 1.09 12.90
CA PHE A 287 -10.96 1.29 13.31
C PHE A 287 -11.11 1.56 14.80
N LYS A 288 -10.31 0.91 15.67
CA LYS A 288 -10.36 1.19 17.11
C LYS A 288 -10.05 2.65 17.49
N VAL A 289 -9.25 3.35 16.70
CA VAL A 289 -8.99 4.78 16.92
C VAL A 289 -10.13 5.59 16.35
N ILE A 290 -10.61 5.26 15.15
CA ILE A 290 -11.79 5.89 14.55
C ILE A 290 -13.01 5.81 15.48
N ASP A 291 -13.25 4.65 16.09
CA ASP A 291 -14.36 4.43 17.02
C ASP A 291 -14.36 5.49 18.12
N LYS A 292 -13.18 5.84 18.66
CA LYS A 292 -13.07 6.88 19.69
C LYS A 292 -13.47 8.25 19.16
N VAL A 293 -13.07 8.59 17.94
CA VAL A 293 -13.45 9.86 17.29
C VAL A 293 -14.95 9.93 17.08
N ILE A 294 -15.54 8.86 16.54
CA ILE A 294 -16.99 8.76 16.29
C ILE A 294 -17.75 8.85 17.61
N ILE A 295 -17.33 8.11 18.64
CA ILE A 295 -17.96 8.14 19.97
C ILE A 295 -17.87 9.53 20.59
N ASP A 296 -16.72 10.22 20.49
CA ASP A 296 -16.59 11.60 20.97
C ASP A 296 -17.57 12.55 20.27
N LEU A 297 -17.61 12.55 18.94
CA LEU A 297 -18.44 13.47 18.16
C LEU A 297 -19.94 13.24 18.39
N PHE A 298 -20.40 11.98 18.39
CA PHE A 298 -21.82 11.63 18.50
C PHE A 298 -22.33 11.46 19.95
N ASN A 299 -21.49 11.76 20.95
CA ASN A 299 -21.89 11.92 22.36
C ASN A 299 -22.05 13.39 22.78
N ARG A 300 -21.76 14.35 21.91
CA ARG A 300 -21.98 15.78 22.17
C ARG A 300 -23.48 16.13 22.20
N PRO A 301 -23.88 17.29 22.73
CA PRO A 301 -25.23 17.83 22.53
C PRO A 301 -25.66 17.76 21.05
N ILE A 302 -26.93 17.43 20.79
CA ILE A 302 -27.43 17.06 19.45
C ILE A 302 -27.19 18.15 18.39
N ASP A 303 -27.25 19.41 18.80
CA ASP A 303 -27.00 20.61 17.99
C ASP A 303 -25.53 20.81 17.61
N LEU A 304 -24.62 20.17 18.36
CA LEU A 304 -23.18 20.14 18.13
C LEU A 304 -22.71 18.88 17.40
N GLN A 305 -23.62 17.98 17.03
CA GLN A 305 -23.29 16.77 16.28
C GLN A 305 -23.41 16.98 14.76
N PRO A 306 -22.64 16.22 13.96
CA PRO A 306 -22.94 16.07 12.55
C PRO A 306 -24.37 15.55 12.33
N LYS A 307 -25.02 15.98 11.24
CA LYS A 307 -26.31 15.41 10.82
C LYS A 307 -26.17 13.97 10.30
N GLY A 308 -24.96 13.59 9.93
CA GLY A 308 -24.62 12.28 9.40
C GLY A 308 -23.17 12.25 8.93
N ILE A 309 -22.88 11.29 8.05
CA ILE A 309 -21.51 11.00 7.59
C ILE A 309 -21.50 10.87 6.08
N LEU A 310 -20.45 11.40 5.46
CA LEU A 310 -20.10 11.10 4.09
C LEU A 310 -18.76 10.38 4.03
N ASP A 311 -18.73 9.21 3.41
CA ASP A 311 -17.51 8.46 3.09
C ASP A 311 -17.16 8.65 1.60
N MET A 312 -16.08 9.38 1.32
CA MET A 312 -15.56 9.59 -0.02
C MET A 312 -14.55 8.50 -0.39
N GLY A 313 -14.79 7.81 -1.51
CA GLY A 313 -14.12 6.57 -1.88
C GLY A 313 -14.68 5.37 -1.11
N CYS A 314 -16.01 5.27 -1.01
CA CYS A 314 -16.66 4.31 -0.12
C CYS A 314 -16.43 2.83 -0.48
N GLY A 315 -15.94 2.53 -1.70
CA GLY A 315 -15.52 1.19 -2.09
C GLY A 315 -16.65 0.15 -2.01
N ASN A 316 -16.63 -0.69 -0.97
CA ASN A 316 -17.67 -1.70 -0.73
C ASN A 316 -18.67 -1.34 0.38
N GLY A 317 -18.57 -0.15 0.97
CA GLY A 317 -19.45 0.33 2.04
C GLY A 317 -19.14 -0.19 3.44
N ALA A 318 -18.13 -1.04 3.62
CA ALA A 318 -17.84 -1.66 4.92
C ALA A 318 -17.49 -0.64 6.01
N PHE A 319 -16.89 0.50 5.65
CA PHE A 319 -16.56 1.54 6.61
C PHE A 319 -17.80 2.33 7.07
N ILE A 320 -18.73 2.61 6.16
CA ILE A 320 -20.03 3.21 6.48
C ILE A 320 -20.81 2.29 7.43
N GLU A 321 -20.89 1.00 7.11
CA GLU A 321 -21.53 -0.01 7.96
C GLU A 321 -20.90 -0.04 9.36
N HIS A 322 -19.57 -0.07 9.43
CA HIS A 322 -18.84 -0.04 10.69
C HIS A 322 -19.19 1.22 11.51
N ILE A 323 -19.09 2.42 10.93
CA ILE A 323 -19.37 3.65 11.66
C ILE A 323 -20.84 3.71 12.11
N PHE A 324 -21.79 3.32 11.26
CA PHE A 324 -23.20 3.29 11.65
C PHE A 324 -23.42 2.40 12.88
N ASN A 325 -22.88 1.18 12.87
CA ASN A 325 -22.97 0.25 13.99
C ASN A 325 -22.36 0.82 15.28
N ILE A 326 -21.23 1.53 15.18
CA ILE A 326 -20.63 2.22 16.33
C ILE A 326 -21.56 3.30 16.87
N ILE A 327 -22.15 4.14 16.01
CA ILE A 327 -23.05 5.20 16.44
C ILE A 327 -24.29 4.63 17.09
N GLU A 328 -24.95 3.68 16.42
CA GLU A 328 -26.17 3.03 16.90
C GLU A 328 -25.97 2.38 18.27
N GLN A 329 -24.89 1.62 18.45
CA GLN A 329 -24.72 0.75 19.61
C GLN A 329 -23.97 1.43 20.77
N GLN A 330 -23.13 2.44 20.50
CA GLN A 330 -22.15 2.94 21.47
C GLN A 330 -22.21 4.44 21.74
N THR A 331 -23.21 5.16 21.21
CA THR A 331 -23.32 6.63 21.41
C THR A 331 -24.68 7.06 21.94
N LEU A 332 -24.75 8.28 22.47
CA LEU A 332 -26.00 8.94 22.85
C LEU A 332 -26.89 9.19 21.63
N ARG A 333 -26.29 9.50 20.47
CA ARG A 333 -27.04 9.63 19.20
C ARG A 333 -27.76 8.36 18.81
N GLY A 334 -27.17 7.19 19.05
CA GLY A 334 -27.78 5.88 18.79
C GLY A 334 -29.13 5.68 19.49
N LYS A 335 -29.31 6.28 20.68
CA LYS A 335 -30.57 6.23 21.45
C LYS A 335 -31.64 7.20 20.95
N LEU A 336 -31.30 8.06 19.99
CA LEU A 336 -32.11 9.17 19.51
C LEU A 336 -32.33 9.09 17.99
N LEU A 337 -32.00 7.97 17.33
CA LEU A 337 -32.08 7.86 15.87
C LEU A 337 -33.50 8.01 15.31
N ASP A 338 -34.53 7.69 16.10
CA ASP A 338 -35.93 7.88 15.72
C ASP A 338 -36.28 9.37 15.55
N ASP A 339 -35.83 10.21 16.49
CA ASP A 339 -36.08 11.67 16.48
C ASP A 339 -35.04 12.44 15.66
N HIS A 340 -33.82 11.89 15.59
CA HIS A 340 -32.65 12.50 14.95
C HIS A 340 -31.92 11.45 14.09
N PRO A 341 -32.46 11.06 12.93
CA PRO A 341 -31.83 10.06 12.07
C PRO A 341 -30.46 10.53 11.55
N LEU A 342 -29.60 9.59 11.18
CA LEU A 342 -28.33 9.87 10.51
C LEU A 342 -28.56 9.99 9.00
N PHE A 343 -27.94 10.98 8.38
CA PHE A 343 -27.84 11.06 6.93
C PHE A 343 -26.53 10.43 6.45
N LEU A 344 -26.57 9.17 6.02
CA LEU A 344 -25.40 8.44 5.55
C LEU A 344 -25.21 8.59 4.04
N VAL A 345 -23.98 8.86 3.62
CA VAL A 345 -23.60 8.98 2.20
C VAL A 345 -22.35 8.16 1.91
N GLY A 346 -22.44 7.28 0.92
CA GLY A 346 -21.27 6.70 0.25
C GLY A 346 -21.07 7.36 -1.10
N ALA A 347 -19.91 7.97 -1.32
CA ALA A 347 -19.52 8.60 -2.58
C ALA A 347 -18.32 7.87 -3.19
N ASP A 348 -18.37 7.60 -4.49
CA ASP A 348 -17.27 6.97 -5.22
C ASP A 348 -17.34 7.35 -6.70
N PHE A 349 -16.18 7.57 -7.32
CA PHE A 349 -16.10 7.89 -8.74
C PHE A 349 -16.32 6.64 -9.62
N ASN A 350 -16.10 5.44 -9.06
CA ASN A 350 -16.25 4.16 -9.73
C ASN A 350 -17.66 3.59 -9.55
N LYS A 351 -18.39 3.43 -10.67
CA LYS A 351 -19.77 2.92 -10.66
C LYS A 351 -19.91 1.48 -10.15
N ALA A 352 -18.88 0.64 -10.29
CA ALA A 352 -18.89 -0.72 -9.78
C ALA A 352 -18.82 -0.73 -8.24
N ALA A 353 -17.98 0.13 -7.65
CA ALA A 353 -17.91 0.34 -6.20
C ALA A 353 -19.26 0.80 -5.65
N LEU A 354 -19.93 1.77 -6.30
CA LEU A 354 -21.28 2.21 -5.92
C LEU A 354 -22.30 1.07 -5.93
N LYS A 355 -22.25 0.17 -6.93
CA LYS A 355 -23.16 -0.98 -7.02
C LYS A 355 -22.94 -1.95 -5.86
N VAL A 356 -21.68 -2.26 -5.54
CA VAL A 356 -21.33 -3.15 -4.42
C VAL A 356 -21.71 -2.51 -3.08
N THR A 357 -21.39 -1.24 -2.87
CA THR A 357 -21.77 -0.47 -1.68
C THR A 357 -23.27 -0.52 -1.45
N ARG A 358 -24.09 -0.24 -2.47
CA ARG A 358 -25.56 -0.33 -2.34
C ARG A 358 -26.02 -1.72 -1.92
N ALA A 359 -25.50 -2.76 -2.55
CA ALA A 359 -25.89 -4.14 -2.24
C ALA A 359 -25.55 -4.52 -0.80
N ASN A 360 -24.35 -4.15 -0.33
CA ASN A 360 -23.89 -4.46 1.03
C ASN A 360 -24.68 -3.69 2.09
N LEU A 361 -24.90 -2.38 1.90
CA LEU A 361 -25.66 -1.57 2.86
C LEU A 361 -27.13 -2.01 2.93
N ILE A 362 -27.76 -2.39 1.81
CA ILE A 362 -29.10 -2.98 1.81
C ILE A 362 -29.11 -4.32 2.56
N ALA A 363 -28.12 -5.17 2.34
CA ALA A 363 -28.02 -6.47 3.03
C ALA A 363 -27.80 -6.32 4.54
N ALA A 364 -27.16 -5.22 4.96
CA ALA A 364 -26.94 -4.85 6.36
C ALA A 364 -28.11 -4.05 6.97
N ASP A 365 -29.21 -3.84 6.23
CA ASP A 365 -30.38 -3.03 6.66
C ASP A 365 -30.03 -1.57 7.02
N ILE A 366 -29.03 -1.00 6.34
CA ILE A 366 -28.56 0.37 6.54
C ILE A 366 -29.05 1.26 5.42
N TRP A 367 -29.80 2.31 5.77
CA TRP A 367 -30.24 3.31 4.81
C TRP A 367 -29.18 4.38 4.57
N ALA A 368 -28.63 4.40 3.36
CA ALA A 368 -27.65 5.40 2.92
C ALA A 368 -27.94 5.88 1.49
N LYS A 369 -27.51 7.10 1.17
CA LYS A 369 -27.41 7.57 -0.21
C LYS A 369 -26.08 7.12 -0.80
N VAL A 370 -26.13 6.51 -1.97
CA VAL A 370 -24.91 6.07 -2.66
C VAL A 370 -24.86 6.81 -4.00
N ILE A 371 -23.93 7.76 -4.10
CA ILE A 371 -23.86 8.74 -5.18
C ILE A 371 -22.50 8.73 -5.86
N TRP A 372 -22.45 9.23 -7.09
CA TRP A 372 -21.18 9.48 -7.74
C TRP A 372 -20.47 10.66 -7.07
N GLY A 373 -19.16 10.58 -6.90
CA GLY A 373 -18.38 11.68 -6.37
C GLY A 373 -16.89 11.51 -6.69
N ASP A 374 -16.22 12.62 -6.95
CA ASP A 374 -14.78 12.68 -7.19
C ASP A 374 -14.11 13.46 -6.07
N ILE A 375 -13.06 12.89 -5.48
CA ILE A 375 -12.31 13.54 -4.40
C ILE A 375 -11.73 14.90 -4.85
N GLY A 376 -11.43 15.09 -6.13
CA GLY A 376 -10.94 16.36 -6.67
C GLY A 376 -12.02 17.44 -6.86
N ARG A 377 -13.31 17.06 -6.78
CA ARG A 377 -14.48 17.93 -7.05
C ARG A 377 -15.48 17.96 -5.89
N PRO A 378 -15.08 18.43 -4.69
CA PRO A 378 -16.00 18.57 -3.56
C PRO A 378 -17.11 19.59 -3.82
N ASP A 379 -16.91 20.51 -4.76
CA ASP A 379 -17.91 21.48 -5.21
C ASP A 379 -19.13 20.81 -5.86
N LEU A 380 -18.89 19.85 -6.75
CA LEU A 380 -19.96 19.08 -7.39
C LEU A 380 -20.66 18.17 -6.39
N LEU A 381 -19.89 17.49 -5.54
CA LEU A 381 -20.46 16.66 -4.47
C LEU A 381 -21.39 17.47 -3.57
N ALA A 382 -21.00 18.69 -3.21
CA ALA A 382 -21.81 19.56 -2.39
C ALA A 382 -23.08 20.05 -3.10
N SER A 383 -23.01 20.38 -4.41
CA SER A 383 -24.21 20.77 -5.16
C SER A 383 -25.20 19.61 -5.28
N ASP A 384 -24.72 18.42 -5.64
CA ASP A 384 -25.56 17.24 -5.83
C ASP A 384 -26.28 16.87 -4.53
N LEU A 385 -25.58 16.90 -3.40
CA LEU A 385 -26.18 16.67 -2.08
C LEU A 385 -27.25 17.70 -1.73
N LYS A 386 -27.00 18.97 -2.07
CA LYS A 386 -27.93 20.06 -1.78
C LYS A 386 -29.18 19.98 -2.65
N GLU A 387 -29.02 19.71 -3.94
CA GLU A 387 -30.11 19.67 -4.91
C GLU A 387 -30.97 18.41 -4.74
N ASP A 388 -30.36 17.23 -4.60
CA ASP A 388 -31.08 15.96 -4.57
C ASP A 388 -31.67 15.62 -3.20
N TYR A 389 -31.02 16.08 -2.12
CA TYR A 389 -31.36 15.66 -0.75
C TYR A 389 -31.53 16.81 0.24
N ASN A 390 -31.33 18.07 -0.20
CA ASN A 390 -31.39 19.25 0.67
C ASN A 390 -30.48 19.14 1.92
N ILE A 391 -29.32 18.49 1.76
CA ILE A 391 -28.30 18.37 2.81
C ILE A 391 -27.06 19.16 2.40
N ASP A 392 -26.55 20.00 3.31
CA ASP A 392 -25.30 20.72 3.08
C ASP A 392 -24.11 19.81 3.46
N LEU A 393 -23.12 19.68 2.58
CA LEU A 393 -21.93 18.83 2.83
C LEU A 393 -21.21 19.20 4.14
N LYS A 394 -21.18 20.49 4.47
CA LYS A 394 -20.62 21.03 5.73
C LYS A 394 -21.34 20.57 7.00
N ASP A 395 -22.56 20.05 6.88
CA ASP A 395 -23.32 19.53 8.03
C ASP A 395 -23.04 18.04 8.31
N LEU A 396 -22.20 17.41 7.48
CA LEU A 396 -21.78 16.01 7.64
C LEU A 396 -20.36 15.94 8.19
N LEU A 397 -20.06 14.88 8.93
CA LEU A 397 -18.68 14.47 9.16
C LEU A 397 -18.18 13.84 7.86
N ASN A 398 -17.15 14.45 7.26
CA ASN A 398 -16.55 13.92 6.05
C ASN A 398 -15.46 12.93 6.45
N VAL A 399 -15.50 11.73 5.90
CA VAL A 399 -14.54 10.67 6.16
C VAL A 399 -13.98 10.13 4.85
N ARG A 400 -12.71 9.70 4.86
CA ARG A 400 -12.11 8.96 3.75
C ARG A 400 -10.91 8.16 4.22
N THR A 401 -10.69 7.02 3.59
CA THR A 401 -9.61 6.10 3.96
C THR A 401 -8.72 5.80 2.76
N PHE A 402 -7.42 6.10 2.88
CA PHE A 402 -6.38 5.79 1.90
C PHE A 402 -6.68 6.35 0.50
N LEU A 403 -7.02 7.64 0.41
CA LEU A 403 -7.53 8.22 -0.82
C LEU A 403 -6.83 9.51 -1.29
N ASP A 404 -6.36 10.40 -0.39
CA ASP A 404 -5.76 11.67 -0.84
C ASP A 404 -4.45 11.45 -1.60
N HIS A 405 -3.69 10.42 -1.27
CA HIS A 405 -2.49 10.02 -2.02
C HIS A 405 -2.81 9.44 -3.41
N ASN A 406 -4.01 8.86 -3.61
CA ASN A 406 -4.43 8.22 -4.85
C ASN A 406 -5.34 9.13 -5.70
N ARG A 407 -5.38 10.44 -5.40
CA ARG A 407 -6.09 11.42 -6.24
C ARG A 407 -5.40 11.53 -7.60
N ILE A 408 -6.19 11.90 -8.61
CA ILE A 408 -5.64 12.27 -9.92
C ILE A 408 -4.69 13.46 -9.74
N TRP A 409 -3.53 13.38 -10.38
CA TRP A 409 -2.58 14.48 -10.38
C TRP A 409 -3.18 15.75 -10.97
N GLU A 410 -3.11 16.83 -10.20
CA GLU A 410 -3.35 18.19 -10.68
C GLU A 410 -2.12 19.03 -10.32
N ALA A 411 -1.51 19.63 -11.33
CA ALA A 411 -0.43 20.58 -11.11
C ALA A 411 -0.97 21.81 -10.36
N PRO A 412 -0.18 22.39 -9.42
CA PRO A 412 -0.61 23.59 -8.71
C PRO A 412 -0.84 24.75 -9.69
N ASN A 413 -1.93 25.48 -9.47
CA ASN A 413 -2.26 26.67 -10.26
C ASN A 413 -1.50 27.91 -9.78
N ASN A 414 -1.06 27.90 -8.53
CA ASN A 414 -0.34 29.01 -7.91
C ASN A 414 1.10 28.62 -7.56
N ASN A 415 1.97 29.62 -7.57
CA ASN A 415 3.30 29.49 -7.01
C ASN A 415 3.24 29.76 -5.51
N TYR A 416 3.90 28.91 -4.72
CA TYR A 416 3.97 29.06 -3.28
C TYR A 416 5.41 29.26 -2.81
N ASP A 417 5.60 30.18 -1.87
CA ASP A 417 6.90 30.50 -1.28
C ASP A 417 7.18 29.61 -0.06
N PHE A 418 7.25 28.30 -0.30
CA PHE A 418 7.75 27.34 0.68
C PHE A 418 8.61 26.29 -0.01
N ILE A 419 9.55 25.74 0.75
CA ILE A 419 10.42 24.66 0.29
C ILE A 419 9.91 23.36 0.93
N SER A 420 9.65 22.37 0.10
CA SER A 420 9.24 21.03 0.51
C SER A 420 10.25 20.42 1.46
N THR A 421 9.75 19.72 2.48
CA THR A 421 10.58 18.89 3.37
C THR A 421 10.43 17.41 3.06
N SER A 422 9.60 17.05 2.07
CA SER A 422 9.44 15.67 1.65
C SER A 422 10.69 15.14 0.95
N THR A 423 10.98 13.87 1.22
CA THR A 423 12.03 13.11 0.53
C THR A 423 11.48 12.30 -0.63
N GLY A 424 10.16 12.23 -0.83
CA GLY A 424 9.49 11.30 -1.73
C GLY A 424 9.97 11.34 -3.18
N ALA A 425 9.81 10.22 -3.88
CA ALA A 425 10.05 10.11 -5.31
C ALA A 425 8.71 10.07 -6.04
N TYR A 426 8.34 11.18 -6.67
CA TYR A 426 7.03 11.37 -7.29
C TYR A 426 7.13 11.37 -8.81
N ALA A 427 6.18 10.68 -9.45
CA ALA A 427 6.08 10.59 -10.89
C ALA A 427 4.63 10.83 -11.36
N SER A 428 4.50 11.32 -12.58
CA SER A 428 3.24 11.31 -13.33
C SER A 428 3.53 11.03 -14.79
N ALA A 429 2.99 9.93 -15.32
CA ALA A 429 3.22 9.48 -16.69
C ALA A 429 4.71 9.45 -17.07
N GLY A 430 5.56 8.96 -16.18
CA GLY A 430 7.01 8.86 -16.36
C GLY A 430 7.81 10.15 -16.08
N ASN A 431 7.16 11.30 -16.01
CA ASN A 431 7.84 12.56 -15.68
C ASN A 431 8.06 12.66 -14.17
N ARG A 432 9.23 13.15 -13.78
CA ARG A 432 9.51 13.46 -12.37
C ARG A 432 8.72 14.69 -11.95
N LEU A 433 8.06 14.62 -10.80
CA LEU A 433 7.41 15.77 -10.19
C LEU A 433 8.36 16.44 -9.18
N ASN A 434 8.29 17.77 -9.10
CA ASN A 434 8.97 18.56 -8.08
C ASN A 434 8.24 18.38 -6.75
N ASN A 435 8.97 18.12 -5.66
CA ASN A 435 8.35 17.89 -4.34
C ASN A 435 7.62 19.13 -3.83
N ASN A 436 8.06 20.34 -4.21
CA ASN A 436 7.32 21.58 -3.92
C ASN A 436 5.94 21.58 -4.60
N ASP A 437 5.87 21.11 -5.84
CA ASP A 437 4.62 21.07 -6.61
C ASP A 437 3.67 20.01 -6.05
N VAL A 438 4.20 18.89 -5.53
CA VAL A 438 3.39 17.84 -4.91
C VAL A 438 2.75 18.34 -3.61
N GLU A 439 3.51 19.04 -2.78
CA GLU A 439 3.00 19.70 -1.57
C GLU A 439 2.01 20.83 -1.91
N ALA A 440 2.28 21.64 -2.93
CA ALA A 440 1.38 22.68 -3.41
C ALA A 440 0.07 22.10 -4.00
N SER A 441 0.16 21.00 -4.73
CA SER A 441 -1.00 20.27 -5.25
C SER A 441 -1.88 19.74 -4.11
N LEU A 442 -1.27 19.20 -3.04
CA LEU A 442 -2.01 18.79 -1.85
C LEU A 442 -2.64 19.99 -1.14
N LEU A 443 -1.93 21.12 -1.05
CA LEU A 443 -2.45 22.37 -0.47
C LEU A 443 -3.70 22.85 -1.21
N GLU A 444 -3.64 22.93 -2.54
CA GLU A 444 -4.78 23.35 -3.36
C GLU A 444 -5.95 22.36 -3.22
N HIS A 445 -5.68 21.06 -3.25
CA HIS A 445 -6.67 20.01 -3.03
C HIS A 445 -7.39 20.15 -1.67
N LEU A 446 -6.66 20.26 -0.57
CA LEU A 446 -7.25 20.44 0.76
C LEU A 446 -7.99 21.78 0.89
N THR A 447 -7.52 22.82 0.19
CA THR A 447 -8.20 24.12 0.14
C THR A 447 -9.58 24.02 -0.53
N LYS A 448 -9.74 23.20 -1.58
CA LYS A 448 -11.06 22.93 -2.19
C LYS A 448 -12.02 22.29 -1.20
N TRP A 449 -11.53 21.42 -0.33
CA TRP A 449 -12.34 20.74 0.68
C TRP A 449 -12.69 21.60 1.89
N LYS A 450 -11.85 22.57 2.24
CA LYS A 450 -11.97 23.39 3.45
C LYS A 450 -13.39 23.94 3.71
N PRO A 451 -14.10 24.57 2.74
CA PRO A 451 -15.44 25.14 2.99
C PRO A 451 -16.51 24.11 3.38
N TYR A 452 -16.24 22.83 3.15
CA TYR A 452 -17.18 21.73 3.37
C TYR A 452 -16.83 20.87 4.60
N VAL A 453 -15.68 21.10 5.22
CA VAL A 453 -15.19 20.28 6.34
C VAL A 453 -14.77 21.12 7.54
N ASP A 454 -14.92 22.44 7.48
CA ASP A 454 -14.52 23.35 8.55
C ASP A 454 -15.28 23.13 9.86
N LYS A 455 -16.59 22.83 9.77
CA LYS A 455 -17.51 22.72 10.90
C LYS A 455 -17.34 21.44 11.73
N PHE A 456 -17.50 20.27 11.10
CA PHE A 456 -17.46 18.97 11.78
C PHE A 456 -16.16 18.20 11.54
N GLY A 457 -15.33 18.69 10.64
CA GLY A 457 -14.03 18.14 10.35
C GLY A 457 -14.02 17.13 9.20
N LEU A 458 -12.80 16.74 8.87
CA LEU A 458 -12.44 15.73 7.90
C LEU A 458 -11.61 14.66 8.60
N LEU A 459 -12.18 13.46 8.75
CA LEU A 459 -11.53 12.31 9.36
C LEU A 459 -10.86 11.45 8.28
N ILE A 460 -9.53 11.38 8.32
CA ILE A 460 -8.73 10.73 7.30
C ILE A 460 -7.92 9.61 7.93
N ILE A 461 -7.93 8.44 7.30
CA ILE A 461 -6.87 7.44 7.45
C ILE A 461 -5.98 7.55 6.22
N GLU A 462 -4.69 7.82 6.39
CA GLU A 462 -3.80 8.04 5.25
C GLU A 462 -2.52 7.20 5.30
N LEU A 463 -2.01 6.84 4.13
CA LEU A 463 -0.75 6.14 3.89
C LEU A 463 0.37 7.14 3.65
N HIS A 464 1.56 6.83 4.18
CA HIS A 464 2.71 7.71 4.21
C HIS A 464 3.99 6.98 3.82
N THR A 465 4.92 7.74 3.23
CA THR A 465 6.33 7.35 3.07
C THR A 465 7.15 7.80 4.29
N ILE A 466 8.40 7.36 4.37
CA ILE A 466 9.41 7.83 5.32
C ILE A 466 10.74 8.02 4.59
N ASP A 467 11.67 8.77 5.20
CA ASP A 467 13.02 8.99 4.65
C ASP A 467 13.73 7.66 4.30
N PRO A 468 14.32 7.50 3.10
CA PRO A 468 14.92 6.24 2.68
C PRO A 468 16.14 5.86 3.53
N SER A 469 16.85 6.82 4.10
CA SER A 469 17.93 6.56 5.07
C SER A 469 17.40 6.02 6.39
N LEU A 470 16.19 6.43 6.81
CA LEU A 470 15.50 5.88 7.97
C LEU A 470 15.01 4.46 7.68
N THR A 471 14.47 4.22 6.48
CA THR A 471 14.08 2.87 6.01
C THR A 471 15.28 1.92 6.02
N ALA A 472 16.43 2.34 5.47
CA ALA A 472 17.64 1.53 5.40
C ALA A 472 18.16 1.09 6.78
N LYS A 473 18.00 1.94 7.81
CA LYS A 473 18.36 1.61 9.19
C LYS A 473 17.36 0.66 9.88
N ASN A 474 16.20 0.43 9.28
CA ASN A 474 15.06 -0.26 9.87
C ASN A 474 14.47 -1.36 8.97
N ILE A 475 15.29 -1.96 8.11
CA ILE A 475 14.90 -3.11 7.29
C ILE A 475 14.34 -4.23 8.17
N GLY A 476 13.19 -4.78 7.78
CA GLY A 476 12.47 -5.75 8.59
C GLY A 476 11.69 -5.14 9.77
N LYS A 477 11.50 -3.83 9.82
CA LYS A 477 10.61 -3.15 10.80
C LYS A 477 9.54 -2.26 10.17
N THR A 478 9.62 -2.01 8.87
CA THR A 478 8.70 -1.16 8.10
C THR A 478 8.44 -1.78 6.73
N ALA A 479 7.30 -1.44 6.12
CA ALA A 479 6.94 -1.80 4.74
C ALA A 479 7.19 -0.65 3.75
N ALA A 480 7.89 0.41 4.17
CA ALA A 480 8.06 1.64 3.40
C ALA A 480 8.64 1.41 2.00
N THR A 481 9.66 0.55 1.83
CA THR A 481 10.23 0.24 0.50
C THR A 481 9.16 -0.27 -0.47
N ALA A 482 8.33 -1.20 -0.01
CA ALA A 482 7.28 -1.78 -0.83
C ALA A 482 6.21 -0.73 -1.17
N TYR A 483 5.81 0.10 -0.20
CA TYR A 483 4.83 1.16 -0.45
C TYR A 483 5.35 2.25 -1.37
N ASP A 484 6.60 2.69 -1.21
CA ASP A 484 7.24 3.65 -2.10
C ASP A 484 7.26 3.14 -3.55
N ALA A 485 7.57 1.85 -3.74
CA ALA A 485 7.58 1.25 -5.06
C ALA A 485 6.17 1.10 -5.65
N THR A 486 5.22 0.52 -4.92
CA THR A 486 3.87 0.29 -5.45
C THR A 486 3.19 1.60 -5.81
N HIS A 487 3.32 2.63 -4.97
CA HIS A 487 2.66 3.92 -5.17
C HIS A 487 3.42 4.81 -6.15
N GLY A 488 4.76 4.85 -6.08
CA GLY A 488 5.58 5.65 -6.98
C GLY A 488 5.48 5.22 -8.45
N TYR A 489 5.45 3.92 -8.73
CA TYR A 489 5.28 3.42 -10.10
C TYR A 489 3.85 3.49 -10.64
N SER A 490 2.86 3.78 -9.78
CA SER A 490 1.46 3.88 -10.16
C SER A 490 0.91 5.31 -10.02
N ASP A 491 1.79 6.31 -10.06
CA ASP A 491 1.45 7.74 -10.04
C ASP A 491 0.62 8.13 -8.80
N GLN A 492 0.99 7.61 -7.63
CA GLN A 492 0.37 7.91 -6.33
C GLN A 492 1.35 8.68 -5.42
N TYR A 493 0.80 9.58 -4.60
CA TYR A 493 1.53 10.67 -3.93
C TYR A 493 1.52 10.53 -2.40
N ILE A 494 2.16 9.49 -1.88
CA ILE A 494 2.31 9.31 -0.43
C ILE A 494 3.38 10.28 0.12
N LEU A 495 3.00 11.09 1.11
CA LEU A 495 3.86 12.08 1.77
C LEU A 495 4.17 11.63 3.20
N GLU A 496 5.27 12.08 3.78
CA GLU A 496 5.57 11.87 5.20
C GLU A 496 4.45 12.46 6.08
N VAL A 497 4.21 11.86 7.25
CA VAL A 497 3.12 12.25 8.17
C VAL A 497 3.18 13.75 8.51
N ASP A 498 4.37 14.24 8.85
CA ASP A 498 4.57 15.63 9.27
C ASP A 498 4.38 16.60 8.08
N VAL A 499 4.78 16.19 6.88
CA VAL A 499 4.55 16.97 5.65
C VAL A 499 3.06 17.10 5.39
N PHE A 500 2.32 15.99 5.40
CA PHE A 500 0.87 15.99 5.19
C PHE A 500 0.15 16.91 6.18
N ARG A 501 0.48 16.82 7.48
CA ARG A 501 -0.12 17.66 8.53
C ARG A 501 0.23 19.14 8.37
N ASN A 502 1.48 19.47 8.05
CA ASN A 502 1.90 20.85 7.79
C ASN A 502 1.15 21.46 6.59
N ILE A 503 0.94 20.68 5.52
CA ILE A 503 0.15 21.14 4.37
C ILE A 503 -1.32 21.32 4.73
N ALA A 504 -1.91 20.44 5.53
CA ALA A 504 -3.26 20.63 6.04
C ALA A 504 -3.40 21.95 6.81
N GLU A 505 -2.45 22.28 7.70
CA GLU A 505 -2.45 23.53 8.45
C GLU A 505 -2.35 24.76 7.53
N LYS A 506 -1.50 24.70 6.50
CA LYS A 506 -1.40 25.75 5.46
C LYS A 506 -2.70 25.91 4.67
N ALA A 507 -3.45 24.83 4.45
CA ALA A 507 -4.79 24.88 3.85
C ALA A 507 -5.86 25.46 4.79
N GLY A 508 -5.50 25.80 6.03
CA GLY A 508 -6.42 26.31 7.04
C GLY A 508 -7.23 25.21 7.74
N LEU A 509 -6.77 23.96 7.65
CA LEU A 509 -7.33 22.79 8.33
C LEU A 509 -6.37 22.33 9.44
N THR A 510 -6.72 22.61 10.69
CA THR A 510 -5.90 22.29 11.85
C THR A 510 -6.08 20.82 12.25
N PRO A 511 -5.00 20.03 12.32
CA PRO A 511 -5.06 18.67 12.87
C PRO A 511 -5.44 18.68 14.36
N ASP A 512 -6.35 17.80 14.75
CA ASP A 512 -6.74 17.60 16.14
C ASP A 512 -5.85 16.55 16.81
N ASP A 513 -4.89 16.99 17.62
CA ASP A 513 -3.94 16.12 18.31
C ASP A 513 -4.61 15.14 19.29
N MET A 514 -5.81 15.43 19.81
CA MET A 514 -6.52 14.48 20.68
C MET A 514 -7.01 13.24 19.91
N HIS A 515 -7.27 13.40 18.62
CA HIS A 515 -7.77 12.36 17.73
C HIS A 515 -6.71 11.84 16.76
N PHE A 516 -5.46 12.26 16.93
CA PHE A 516 -4.35 11.84 16.09
C PHE A 516 -3.79 10.48 16.53
N ALA A 517 -3.49 9.63 15.56
CA ALA A 517 -2.70 8.42 15.77
C ALA A 517 -1.83 8.13 14.56
N LYS A 518 -0.70 7.44 14.78
CA LYS A 518 0.17 6.98 13.71
C LYS A 518 0.65 5.56 13.94
N PHE A 519 0.93 4.83 12.87
CA PHE A 519 1.20 3.39 12.90
C PHE A 519 2.42 3.03 12.05
N PRO A 520 3.44 2.40 12.66
CA PRO A 520 3.67 2.32 14.11
C PRO A 520 3.72 3.70 14.76
N ASP A 521 3.52 3.76 16.08
CA ASP A 521 3.63 5.01 16.85
C ASP A 521 5.11 5.39 17.05
N SER A 522 5.76 5.81 15.96
CA SER A 522 7.15 6.24 15.91
C SER A 522 7.43 7.03 14.62
N GLU A 523 8.71 7.33 14.35
CA GLU A 523 9.16 7.91 13.07
C GLU A 523 9.02 6.94 11.88
N LEU A 524 8.76 5.65 12.15
CA LEU A 524 8.53 4.64 11.11
C LEU A 524 7.07 4.59 10.64
N ALA A 525 6.25 5.56 11.04
CA ALA A 525 4.83 5.58 10.73
C ALA A 525 4.60 5.64 9.22
N THR A 526 3.92 4.62 8.69
CA THR A 526 3.46 4.60 7.30
C THR A 526 1.96 4.77 7.20
N VAL A 527 1.23 4.81 8.32
CA VAL A 527 -0.22 5.11 8.34
C VAL A 527 -0.49 6.13 9.44
N SER A 528 -1.38 7.08 9.19
CA SER A 528 -1.89 7.98 10.22
C SER A 528 -3.41 8.12 10.18
N ILE A 529 -3.97 8.56 11.30
CA ILE A 529 -5.37 8.93 11.44
C ILE A 529 -5.39 10.37 11.90
N ASN A 530 -6.09 11.22 11.15
CA ASN A 530 -6.19 12.66 11.43
C ASN A 530 -7.66 13.07 11.43
N LEU A 531 -8.06 13.87 12.41
CA LEU A 531 -9.27 14.68 12.31
C LEU A 531 -8.84 16.13 12.04
N LEU A 532 -9.07 16.61 10.83
CA LEU A 532 -8.73 17.96 10.42
C LEU A 532 -9.95 18.88 10.59
N LYS A 533 -9.79 20.06 11.21
CA LYS A 533 -10.89 21.00 11.50
C LYS A 533 -10.58 22.40 10.97
N GLY A 534 -11.61 23.19 10.66
CA GLY A 534 -11.40 24.61 10.33
C GLY A 534 -10.74 25.36 11.49
N LYS A 535 -9.89 26.35 11.18
CA LYS A 535 -9.49 27.35 12.19
C LYS A 535 -10.72 28.18 12.58
N ASN A 536 -11.10 28.11 13.85
CA ASN A 536 -12.08 29.03 14.45
C ASN A 536 -11.57 30.47 14.44
#